data_AF-A0A662C422-F1
#
_entry.id   AF-A0A662C422-F1
#
_cell.length_a   1.000
_cell.length_b   1.000
_cell.length_c   1.000
_cell.angle_alpha   90.00
_cell.angle_beta   90.00
_cell.angle_gamma   90.00
#
_symmetry.space_group_name_H-M   'P 1'
#
loop_
_entity.id
_entity.type
_entity.pdbx_description
1 polymer ?
#
loop_
_entity_poly.entity_id
_entity_poly.type
_entity_poly.pdbx_seq_one_letter_code
_entity_poly.pdbx_strand_id
1 'polypeptide(L)'
;MQTKFNFYCDPGHGWIKVPLTLLSELGIADKISSYSYINKDHAFLEEDCDASLFIHSMKAQGYKISLNEFHTNNSSKIRSYDEYKNGK
;
A
#
# COMPACT_ATOMS: atom_id res chain seq x y z
N MET A 1 0.06 -0.33 -19.68
CA MET A 1 -0.14 1.03 -19.13
C MET A 1 0.78 1.18 -17.91
N GLN A 2 1.36 2.36 -17.68
CA GLN A 2 2.22 2.61 -16.50
C GLN A 2 1.44 3.39 -15.45
N THR A 3 1.37 2.84 -14.24
CA THR A 3 0.62 3.43 -13.12
C THR A 3 1.61 3.84 -12.04
N LYS A 4 1.50 5.09 -11.57
CA LYS A 4 2.41 5.66 -10.60
C LYS A 4 1.76 5.69 -9.21
N PHE A 5 2.47 5.21 -8.20
CA PHE A 5 2.04 5.22 -6.80
C PHE A 5 3.06 5.93 -5.93
N ASN A 6 2.63 6.43 -4.78
CA ASN A 6 3.51 7.05 -3.81
C ASN A 6 3.97 5.99 -2.81
N PHE A 7 5.29 5.86 -2.65
CA PHE A 7 5.92 5.06 -1.62
C PHE A 7 6.46 6.00 -0.55
N TYR A 8 6.05 5.81 0.70
CA TYR A 8 6.51 6.60 1.84
C TYR A 8 7.36 5.71 2.72
N CYS A 9 8.53 6.17 3.14
CA CYS A 9 9.42 5.40 4.00
C CYS A 9 9.97 6.28 5.13
N ASP A 10 10.01 5.71 6.33
CA ASP A 10 10.74 6.23 7.48
C ASP A 10 11.86 5.24 7.87
N PRO A 11 12.75 5.56 8.85
CA PRO A 11 13.89 4.70 9.15
C PRO A 11 13.54 3.27 9.60
N GLY A 12 12.26 3.00 9.92
CA GLY A 12 11.79 1.67 10.29
C GLY A 12 11.09 0.90 9.16
N HIS A 13 10.13 1.51 8.47
CA HIS A 13 9.27 0.84 7.48
C HIS A 13 8.84 1.76 6.34
N GLY A 14 8.34 1.13 5.28
CA GLY A 14 7.80 1.75 4.08
C GLY A 14 6.36 1.33 3.80
N TRP A 15 5.63 2.20 3.09
CA TRP A 15 4.25 1.99 2.70
C TRP A 15 3.94 2.48 1.30
N ILE A 16 3.25 1.67 0.51
CA ILE A 16 2.68 2.10 -0.77
C ILE A 16 1.26 2.62 -0.56
N LYS A 17 0.99 3.87 -0.95
CA LYS A 17 -0.36 4.42 -0.93
C LYS A 17 -1.16 3.92 -2.14
N VAL A 18 -2.25 3.20 -1.88
CA VAL A 18 -3.10 2.57 -2.89
C VAL A 18 -4.58 2.91 -2.64
N PRO A 19 -5.37 3.26 -3.66
CA PRO A 19 -6.82 3.42 -3.51
C PRO A 19 -7.50 2.10 -3.10
N LEU A 20 -8.49 2.15 -2.19
CA LEU A 20 -9.25 0.97 -1.77
C LEU A 20 -10.01 0.31 -2.92
N THR A 21 -10.50 1.12 -3.85
CA THR A 21 -11.18 0.62 -5.06
C THR A 21 -10.26 -0.26 -5.88
N LEU A 22 -8.99 0.12 -6.04
CA LEU A 22 -8.01 -0.65 -6.79
C LEU A 22 -7.69 -1.99 -6.11
N LEU A 23 -7.61 -2.03 -4.78
CA LEU A 23 -7.45 -3.30 -4.05
C LEU A 23 -8.63 -4.24 -4.25
N SER A 24 -9.83 -3.67 -4.36
CA SER A 24 -11.06 -4.41 -4.64
C SER A 24 -11.08 -4.92 -6.08
N GLU A 25 -10.70 -4.09 -7.05
CA GLU A 25 -10.58 -4.46 -8.48
C GLU A 25 -9.53 -5.55 -8.71
N LEU A 26 -8.43 -5.51 -7.96
CA LEU A 26 -7.39 -6.54 -7.99
C LEU A 26 -7.80 -7.82 -7.26
N GLY A 27 -8.91 -7.82 -6.52
CA GLY A 27 -9.37 -8.98 -5.74
C GLY A 27 -8.43 -9.34 -4.59
N ILE A 28 -7.70 -8.37 -4.05
CA ILE A 28 -6.74 -8.57 -2.94
C ILE A 28 -7.10 -7.81 -1.67
N ALA A 29 -8.20 -7.06 -1.65
CA ALA A 29 -8.62 -6.29 -0.48
C ALA A 29 -8.68 -7.14 0.81
N ASP A 30 -9.23 -8.36 0.72
CA ASP A 30 -9.33 -9.29 1.87
C ASP A 30 -8.01 -10.01 2.22
N LYS A 31 -6.96 -9.82 1.41
CA LYS A 31 -5.63 -10.41 1.63
C LYS A 31 -4.65 -9.46 2.29
N ILE A 32 -5.02 -8.17 2.40
CA ILE A 32 -4.18 -7.17 3.03
C ILE A 32 -4.13 -7.44 4.53
N SER A 33 -2.93 -7.42 5.11
CA SER A 33 -2.74 -7.67 6.53
C SER A 33 -3.05 -6.43 7.37
N SER A 34 -3.26 -6.63 8.68
CA SER A 34 -3.41 -5.53 9.64
C SER A 34 -2.10 -4.77 9.94
N TYR A 35 -0.96 -5.20 9.39
CA TYR A 35 0.28 -4.41 9.44
C TYR A 35 0.23 -3.21 8.49
N SER A 36 -0.67 -3.24 7.51
CA SER A 36 -0.99 -2.11 6.66
C SER A 36 -1.94 -1.14 7.37
N TYR A 37 -1.96 0.11 6.91
CA TYR A 37 -2.81 1.16 7.48
C TYR A 37 -3.88 1.63 6.49
N ILE A 38 -4.92 2.29 6.98
CA ILE A 38 -6.00 2.86 6.19
C ILE A 38 -6.28 4.30 6.62
N ASN A 39 -6.51 5.18 5.65
CA ASN A 39 -6.97 6.54 5.92
C ASN A 39 -7.86 7.00 4.77
N LYS A 40 -9.14 7.26 5.10
CA LYS A 40 -10.19 7.58 4.13
C LYS A 40 -10.23 6.51 3.03
N ASP A 41 -10.16 6.91 1.78
CA ASP A 41 -10.28 6.04 0.60
C ASP A 41 -8.96 5.35 0.18
N HIS A 42 -7.94 5.36 1.04
CA HIS A 42 -6.61 4.83 0.71
C HIS A 42 -6.09 3.87 1.77
N ALA A 43 -5.50 2.77 1.28
CA ALA A 43 -4.65 1.89 2.05
C ALA A 43 -3.18 2.31 1.91
N PHE A 44 -2.40 2.03 2.94
CA PHE A 44 -0.97 2.24 3.03
C PHE A 44 -0.35 0.87 3.28
N LEU A 45 0.04 0.21 2.19
CA LEU A 45 0.47 -1.18 2.19
C LEU A 45 1.91 -1.29 2.69
N GLU A 46 2.10 -1.98 3.80
CA GLU A 46 3.41 -2.20 4.43
C GLU A 46 4.37 -2.96 3.49
N GLU A 47 5.65 -2.55 3.47
CA GLU A 47 6.64 -3.01 2.48
C GLU A 47 7.03 -4.49 2.61
N ASP A 48 7.15 -4.99 3.84
CA ASP A 48 7.60 -6.34 4.15
C ASP A 48 6.51 -7.39 3.85
N CYS A 49 5.24 -7.02 3.94
CA CYS A 49 4.12 -7.97 3.79
C CYS A 49 3.24 -7.71 2.56
N ASP A 50 2.61 -6.54 2.48
CA ASP A 50 1.47 -6.31 1.59
C ASP A 50 1.85 -5.63 0.27
N ALA A 51 2.92 -4.83 0.26
CA ALA A 51 3.40 -4.14 -0.93
C ALA A 51 3.79 -5.13 -2.04
N SER A 52 4.47 -6.22 -1.68
CA SER A 52 4.87 -7.28 -2.61
C SER A 52 3.67 -7.97 -3.26
N LEU A 53 2.62 -8.24 -2.48
CA LEU A 53 1.36 -8.79 -2.98
C LEU A 53 0.71 -7.87 -4.00
N PHE A 54 0.61 -6.57 -3.68
CA PHE A 54 0.05 -5.57 -4.58
C PHE A 54 0.84 -5.46 -5.88
N ILE A 55 2.18 -5.39 -5.79
CA ILE A 55 3.05 -5.30 -6.97
C ILE A 55 2.89 -6.52 -7.87
N HIS A 56 2.80 -7.71 -7.27
CA HIS A 56 2.59 -8.95 -8.00
C HIS A 56 1.23 -8.95 -8.71
N SER A 57 0.13 -8.61 -8.02
CA SER A 57 -1.21 -8.58 -8.62
C SER A 57 -1.32 -7.59 -9.77
N MET A 58 -0.72 -6.41 -9.62
CA MET A 58 -0.67 -5.40 -10.70
C MET A 58 0.11 -5.90 -11.92
N LYS A 59 1.27 -6.55 -11.71
CA LYS A 59 2.04 -7.16 -12.80
C LYS A 59 1.27 -8.30 -13.48
N ALA A 60 0.56 -9.13 -12.72
CA ALA A 60 -0.26 -10.21 -13.25
C ALA A 60 -1.38 -9.71 -14.16
N GLN A 61 -1.91 -8.50 -13.88
CA GLN A 61 -2.89 -7.83 -14.74
C GLN A 61 -2.26 -7.01 -15.89
N GLY A 62 -0.95 -7.09 -16.10
CA GLY A 62 -0.25 -6.43 -17.20
C GLY A 62 0.05 -4.94 -16.98
N TYR A 63 -0.10 -4.44 -15.75
CA TYR A 63 0.29 -3.08 -15.40
C TYR A 63 1.79 -2.97 -15.09
N LYS A 64 2.40 -1.87 -15.54
CA LYS A 64 3.74 -1.47 -15.11
C LYS A 64 3.60 -0.49 -13.96
N ILE A 65 4.28 -0.76 -12.85
CA ILE A 65 4.21 0.09 -11.66
C ILE A 65 5.45 0.98 -11.60
N SER A 66 5.25 2.25 -11.29
CA SER A 66 6.32 3.17 -10.92
C SER A 66 6.07 3.71 -9.53
N LEU A 67 7.07 3.66 -8.66
CA LEU A 67 6.97 4.20 -7.30
C LEU A 67 7.63 5.57 -7.24
N ASN A 68 6.95 6.53 -6.62
CA ASN A 68 7.49 7.82 -6.26
C ASN A 68 7.85 7.79 -4.79
N GLU A 69 9.13 7.71 -4.50
CA GLU A 69 9.63 7.56 -3.13
C GLU A 69 9.64 8.89 -2.39
N PHE A 70 9.15 8.85 -1.15
CA PHE A 70 9.15 9.95 -0.20
C PHE A 70 9.77 9.45 1.10
N HIS A 71 10.98 9.91 1.40
CA HIS A 71 11.71 9.51 2.58
C HIS A 71 11.65 10.60 3.67
N THR A 72 11.57 10.18 4.92
CA THR A 72 11.69 11.05 6.10
C THR A 72 12.63 10.43 7.12
N ASN A 73 13.41 11.25 7.83
CA ASN A 73 14.23 10.80 8.96
C ASN A 73 13.44 10.72 10.28
N ASN A 74 12.19 11.19 10.29
CA ASN A 74 11.29 11.13 11.43
C ASN A 74 10.25 10.02 11.24
N SER A 75 9.60 9.61 12.34
CA SER A 75 8.46 8.68 12.29
C SER A 75 7.39 9.15 11.32
N SER A 76 6.98 8.29 10.40
CA SER A 76 5.92 8.60 9.44
C SER A 76 4.58 8.81 10.14
N LYS A 77 3.80 9.79 9.67
CA LYS A 77 2.41 10.02 10.12
C LYS A 77 1.51 8.80 9.86
N ILE A 78 1.89 7.95 8.91
CA ILE A 78 1.14 6.74 8.53
C ILE A 78 0.98 5.80 9.71
N ARG A 79 1.96 5.75 10.62
CA ARG A 79 1.92 4.94 11.85
C ARG A 79 0.83 5.36 12.84
N SER A 80 0.23 6.55 12.65
CA SER A 80 -0.88 7.05 13.48
C SER A 80 -2.24 6.87 12.82
N TYR A 81 -2.30 6.24 11.65
CA TYR A 81 -3.58 5.92 10.99
C TYR A 81 -4.18 4.66 11.59
N ASP A 82 -5.45 4.43 11.28
CA ASP A 82 -6.11 3.19 11.65
C ASP A 82 -5.45 2.01 10.93
N GLU A 83 -5.37 0.88 11.62
CA GLU A 83 -4.93 -0.39 11.02
C GLU A 83 -5.92 -0.81 9.93
N TYR A 84 -5.41 -1.44 8.87
CA TYR A 84 -6.24 -2.02 7.84
C TYR A 84 -6.96 -3.24 8.43
N LYS A 85 -8.27 -3.11 8.62
CA LYS A 85 -9.13 -4.18 9.12
C LYS A 85 -9.88 -4.78 7.95
N ASN A 86 -9.61 -6.06 7.66
CA ASN A 86 -10.42 -6.80 6.71
C ASN A 86 -11.81 -6.97 7.32
N GLY A 87 -12.78 -6.27 6.76
CA GLY A 87 -14.18 -6.47 7.09
C GLY A 87 -14.60 -7.83 6.57
N LYS A 88 -14.68 -8.82 7.47
CA LYS A 88 -15.48 -10.02 7.21
C LYS A 88 -16.96 -9.68 7.17
#